data_AF-A0A645BWU2-F1
#
_entry.id   AF-A0A645BWU2-F1
#
_cell.length_a   1.000
_cell.length_b   1.000
_cell.length_c   1.000
_cell.angle_alpha   90.00
_cell.angle_beta   90.00
_cell.angle_gamma   90.00
#
_symmetry.space_group_name_H-M   'P 1'
#
loop_
_entity.id
_entity.type
_entity.pdbx_description
1 polymer ?
#
loop_
_entity_poly.entity_id
_entity_poly.type
_entity_poly.pdbx_seq_one_letter_code
_entity_poly.pdbx_strand_id
1 'polypeptide(L)'
;MPDEVLFRRKSPYPKVYDPNFEKILKEKVNEIVEDTSSPVLQFLDKKKVYTFISSPSDYGKPWFGQLMAGPQMLGYLIQINYWMKKFDIEIV
;
A
#
# COMPACT_ATOMS: atom_id res chain seq x y z
N MET A 1 32.39 -21.87 -7.73
CA MET A 1 31.38 -20.84 -8.04
C MET A 1 32.05 -19.81 -8.95
N PRO A 2 31.41 -19.33 -10.02
CA PRO A 2 32.01 -18.34 -10.91
C PRO A 2 32.27 -17.01 -10.17
N ASP A 3 33.37 -16.34 -10.48
CA ASP A 3 33.78 -15.07 -9.86
C ASP A 3 32.72 -13.97 -10.06
N GLU A 4 32.00 -14.00 -11.18
CA GLU A 4 30.90 -13.08 -11.48
C GLU A 4 29.77 -13.14 -10.45
N VAL A 5 29.54 -14.31 -9.84
CA VAL A 5 28.53 -14.50 -8.80
C VAL A 5 29.08 -14.06 -7.43
N LEU A 6 30.35 -14.39 -7.14
CA LEU A 6 31.01 -14.03 -5.88
C LEU A 6 31.18 -12.52 -5.73
N PHE A 7 31.48 -11.82 -6.82
CA PHE A 7 31.77 -10.39 -6.83
C PHE A 7 30.66 -9.54 -7.46
N ARG A 8 29.45 -10.10 -7.61
CA ARG A 8 28.28 -9.34 -8.07
C ARG A 8 28.06 -8.16 -7.13
N ARG A 9 28.25 -6.94 -7.62
CA ARG A 9 27.84 -5.74 -6.88
C ARG A 9 26.38 -5.88 -6.52
N LYS A 10 26.02 -5.55 -5.28
CA LYS A 10 24.62 -5.50 -4.85
C LYS A 10 23.94 -4.35 -5.58
N SER A 11 23.44 -4.62 -6.78
CA SER A 11 22.50 -3.75 -7.47
C SER A 11 21.15 -3.94 -6.78
N PRO A 12 20.58 -2.91 -6.14
CA PRO A 12 19.23 -3.02 -5.61
C PRO A 12 18.29 -3.39 -6.75
N TYR A 13 17.33 -4.28 -6.49
CA TYR A 13 16.29 -4.61 -7.46
C TYR A 13 15.64 -3.30 -7.95
N PRO A 14 15.42 -3.13 -9.27
CA PRO A 14 14.93 -1.87 -9.82
C PRO A 14 13.63 -1.47 -9.12
N LYS A 15 13.66 -0.28 -8.49
CA LYS A 15 12.49 0.36 -7.89
C LYS A 15 11.85 1.24 -8.95
N VAL A 16 11.10 0.63 -9.86
CA VAL A 16 10.27 1.37 -10.82
C VAL A 16 8.92 1.55 -10.16
N TYR A 17 8.59 2.79 -9.82
CA TYR A 17 7.25 3.16 -9.38
C TYR A 17 6.41 3.40 -10.63
N ASP A 18 5.30 2.67 -10.77
CA ASP A 18 4.34 2.90 -11.84
C ASP A 18 3.27 3.90 -11.36
N PRO A 19 3.21 5.12 -11.93
CA PRO A 19 2.22 6.12 -11.54
C PRO A 19 0.77 5.66 -11.78
N ASN A 20 0.54 4.81 -12.79
CA ASN A 20 -0.80 4.27 -13.07
C ASN A 20 -1.21 3.28 -11.99
N PHE A 21 -0.27 2.44 -11.52
CA PHE A 21 -0.54 1.53 -10.41
C PHE A 21 -0.91 2.29 -9.14
N GLU A 22 -0.16 3.34 -8.80
CA GLU A 22 -0.50 4.18 -7.65
C GLU A 22 -1.88 4.83 -7.80
N LYS A 23 -2.21 5.35 -8.99
CA LYS A 23 -3.52 5.94 -9.28
C LYS A 23 -4.66 4.95 -9.01
N ILE A 24 -4.55 3.72 -9.52
CA ILE A 24 -5.55 2.67 -9.30
C ILE A 24 -5.71 2.34 -7.81
N LEU A 25 -4.60 2.29 -7.07
CA LEU A 25 -4.65 2.05 -5.62
C LEU A 25 -5.37 3.18 -4.88
N LYS A 26 -5.08 4.44 -5.23
CA LYS A 26 -5.75 5.61 -4.67
C LYS A 26 -7.25 5.57 -4.91
N GLU A 27 -7.66 5.27 -6.14
CA GLU A 27 -9.09 5.13 -6.52
C GLU A 27 -9.78 4.04 -5.71
N LYS A 28 -9.16 2.86 -5.59
CA LYS A 28 -9.71 1.74 -4.80
C LYS A 28 -9.83 2.06 -3.30
N VAL A 29 -8.82 2.70 -2.72
CA VAL A 29 -8.92 3.11 -1.30
C VAL A 29 -10.02 4.16 -1.14
N ASN A 30 -10.16 5.08 -2.10
CA ASN A 30 -11.24 6.06 -2.08
C ASN A 30 -12.62 5.37 -2.08
N GLU A 31 -12.85 4.41 -2.96
CA GLU A 31 -14.09 3.60 -2.99
C GLU A 31 -14.37 2.92 -1.65
N ILE A 32 -13.35 2.32 -1.03
CA ILE A 32 -13.47 1.68 0.29
C ILE A 32 -13.84 2.70 1.38
N VAL A 33 -13.25 3.90 1.33
CA VAL A 33 -13.49 4.94 2.34
C VAL A 33 -14.87 5.58 2.19
N GLU A 34 -15.37 5.71 0.96
CA GLU A 34 -16.73 6.20 0.68
C GLU A 34 -17.80 5.19 1.10
N ASP A 35 -17.53 3.88 0.97
CA ASP A 35 -18.38 2.83 1.52
C ASP A 35 -18.34 2.83 3.06
N THR A 36 -19.34 3.46 3.68
CA THR A 36 -19.47 3.55 5.15
C THR A 36 -19.63 2.20 5.84
N SER A 37 -19.97 1.14 5.09
CA SER A 37 -20.05 -0.23 5.61
C SER A 37 -18.71 -0.97 5.58
N SER A 38 -17.66 -0.37 4.99
CA SER A 38 -16.35 -1.01 4.91
C SER A 38 -15.77 -1.29 6.30
N PRO A 39 -15.51 -2.57 6.65
CA PRO A 39 -15.11 -2.94 8.00
C PRO A 39 -13.75 -2.38 8.40
N VAL A 40 -12.86 -2.08 7.44
CA VAL A 40 -11.54 -1.48 7.73
C VAL A 40 -11.67 -0.07 8.34
N LEU A 41 -12.81 0.62 8.15
CA LEU A 41 -13.02 1.98 8.65
C LEU A 41 -13.01 2.08 10.18
N GLN A 42 -13.20 0.97 10.90
CA GLN A 42 -13.07 0.96 12.36
C GLN A 42 -11.64 1.24 12.84
N PHE A 43 -10.64 1.08 11.96
CA PHE A 43 -9.23 1.34 12.25
C PHE A 43 -8.71 2.63 11.60
N LEU A 44 -9.50 3.25 10.72
CA LEU A 44 -9.05 4.34 9.87
C LEU A 44 -9.79 5.63 10.15
N ASP A 45 -9.03 6.72 10.27
CA ASP A 45 -9.57 8.07 10.22
C ASP A 45 -9.69 8.50 8.76
N LYS A 46 -10.92 8.69 8.27
CA LYS A 46 -11.19 9.09 6.89
C LYS A 46 -10.41 10.35 6.48
N LYS A 47 -10.33 11.36 7.34
CA LYS A 47 -9.63 12.62 7.02
C LYS A 47 -8.16 12.37 6.76
N LYS A 48 -7.51 11.54 7.60
CA LYS A 48 -6.10 11.16 7.41
C LYS A 48 -5.88 10.38 6.12
N VAL A 49 -6.80 9.48 5.76
CA VAL A 49 -6.73 8.72 4.51
C VAL A 49 -6.83 9.66 3.30
N TYR A 50 -7.78 10.59 3.29
CA TYR A 50 -7.89 11.57 2.20
C TYR A 50 -6.66 12.47 2.10
N THR A 51 -6.13 12.97 3.23
CA THR A 51 -4.90 13.76 3.24
C THR A 51 -3.72 12.97 2.68
N PHE A 52 -3.63 11.68 3.00
CA PHE A 52 -2.57 10.82 2.49
C PHE A 52 -2.68 10.59 0.98
N ILE A 53 -3.88 10.27 0.48
CA ILE A 53 -4.13 10.02 -0.95
C ILE A 53 -3.88 11.28 -1.80
N SER A 54 -4.25 12.46 -1.29
CA SER A 54 -4.09 13.75 -1.98
C SER A 54 -2.67 14.32 -1.90
N SER A 55 -1.84 13.80 -1.00
CA SER A 55 -0.44 14.23 -0.90
C SER A 55 0.40 13.70 -2.08
N PRO A 56 1.45 14.43 -2.48
CA PRO A 56 2.44 13.93 -3.43
C PRO A 56 3.06 12.62 -2.92
N SER A 57 3.34 11.71 -3.84
CA SER A 57 3.93 10.40 -3.52
C SER A 57 5.31 10.58 -2.88
N ASP A 58 5.42 10.33 -1.57
CA ASP A 58 6.71 10.29 -0.86
C ASP A 58 7.27 8.87 -0.93
N TYR A 59 8.17 8.65 -1.89
CA TYR A 59 8.89 7.38 -2.07
C TYR A 59 10.10 7.23 -1.13
N GLY A 60 10.41 8.25 -0.32
CA GLY A 60 11.55 8.25 0.59
C GLY A 60 11.29 7.51 1.91
N LYS A 61 10.02 7.40 2.33
CA LYS A 61 9.63 6.74 3.58
C LYS A 61 9.08 5.33 3.32
N PRO A 62 9.79 4.26 3.72
CA PRO A 62 9.32 2.91 3.49
C PRO A 62 8.14 2.55 4.40
N TRP A 63 7.19 1.76 3.87
CA TRP A 63 6.14 1.12 4.66
C TRP A 63 6.63 -0.25 5.15
N PHE A 64 6.77 -0.46 6.46
CA PHE A 64 7.38 -1.68 7.04
C PHE A 64 8.70 -2.11 6.38
N GLY A 65 9.56 -1.14 6.01
CA GLY A 65 10.82 -1.43 5.32
C GLY A 65 10.66 -1.91 3.85
N GLN A 66 9.43 -1.93 3.32
CA GLN A 66 9.14 -2.34 1.96
C GLN A 66 9.45 -1.23 0.95
N LEU A 67 9.88 -1.64 -0.24
CA LEU A 67 10.43 -0.75 -1.26
C LEU A 67 9.39 0.16 -1.93
N MET A 68 8.10 -0.16 -1.82
CA MET A 68 7.01 0.53 -2.51
C MET A 68 6.27 1.59 -1.66
N ALA A 69 6.87 2.02 -0.52
CA ALA A 69 6.45 3.19 0.26
C ALA A 69 4.92 3.36 0.38
N GLY A 70 4.38 4.52 -0.02
CA GLY A 70 2.96 4.83 0.06
C GLY A 70 2.03 3.91 -0.75
N PRO A 71 2.32 3.61 -2.04
CA PRO A 71 1.55 2.61 -2.79
C PRO A 71 1.40 1.27 -2.06
N GLN A 72 2.45 0.80 -1.39
CA GLN A 72 2.40 -0.44 -0.63
C GLN A 72 1.45 -0.37 0.56
N MET A 73 1.42 0.76 1.26
CA MET A 73 0.47 1.01 2.34
C MET A 73 -0.98 0.99 1.81
N LEU A 74 -1.26 1.65 0.67
CA LEU A 74 -2.60 1.62 0.06
C LEU A 74 -3.01 0.19 -0.31
N GLY A 75 -2.11 -0.57 -0.92
CA GLY A 75 -2.33 -1.98 -1.24
C GLY A 75 -2.61 -2.84 0.01
N TYR A 76 -1.94 -2.55 1.12
CA TYR A 76 -2.19 -3.22 2.40
C TYR A 76 -3.60 -2.92 2.93
N LEU A 77 -4.05 -1.67 2.90
CA LEU A 77 -5.41 -1.29 3.33
C LEU A 77 -6.49 -2.01 2.51
N ILE A 78 -6.32 -2.08 1.19
CA ILE A 78 -7.22 -2.81 0.31
C ILE A 78 -7.28 -4.29 0.70
N GLN A 79 -6.13 -4.91 0.93
CA GLN A 79 -6.04 -6.34 1.30
C GLN A 79 -6.70 -6.62 2.65
N ILE A 80 -6.48 -5.77 3.66
CA ILE A 80 -7.12 -5.94 4.97
C ILE A 80 -8.63 -5.78 4.86
N ASN A 81 -9.13 -4.76 4.16
CA ASN A 81 -10.57 -4.59 3.97
C ASN A 81 -11.19 -5.80 3.26
N TYR A 82 -10.55 -6.29 2.21
CA TYR A 82 -10.99 -7.49 1.50
C TYR A 82 -10.99 -8.72 2.41
N TRP A 83 -9.91 -8.93 3.17
CA TRP A 83 -9.81 -10.06 4.10
C TRP A 83 -10.93 -10.02 5.15
N MET A 84 -11.20 -8.86 5.73
CA MET A 84 -12.29 -8.69 6.70
C MET A 84 -13.66 -8.98 6.09
N LYS A 85 -13.95 -8.45 4.88
CA LYS A 85 -15.20 -8.72 4.16
C LYS A 85 -15.32 -10.19 3.75
N LYS A 86 -14.20 -10.84 3.38
CA LYS A 86 -14.20 -12.22 2.88
C LYS A 86 -14.49 -13.25 3.98
N PHE A 87 -14.05 -12.97 5.20
CA PHE A 87 -14.13 -13.90 6.32
C PHE A 87 -15.09 -13.42 7.41
N ASP A 88 -15.92 -12.41 7.11
CA ASP A 88 -16.90 -11.82 8.02
C ASP A 88 -16.31 -11.54 9.42
N ILE A 89 -15.15 -10.88 9.42
CA ILE A 89 -14.40 -10.64 10.66
C ILE A 89 -15.14 -9.64 11.55
N GLU A 90 -15.57 -10.11 12.71
CA GLU A 90 -16.10 -9.28 13.79
C GLU A 90 -14.99 -8.93 14.78
N ILE A 91 -14.94 -7.67 15.21
CA ILE A 91 -14.00 -7.17 16.21
C ILE A 91 -14.76 -7.01 17.53
N VAL A 92 -14.22 -7.61 18.60
CA VAL A 92 -14.81 -7.69 19.95
C VAL A 92 -14.08 -6.75 20.91
#